data_AF-A0A8J8C226-F1
#
_entry.id   AF-A0A8J8C226-F1
#
_cell.length_a   1.000
_cell.length_b   1.000
_cell.length_c   1.000
_cell.angle_alpha   90.00
_cell.angle_beta   90.00
_cell.angle_gamma   90.00
#
_symmetry.space_group_name_H-M   'P 1'
#
loop_
_entity.id
_entity.type
_entity.pdbx_description
1 polymer ?
#
loop_
_entity_poly.entity_id
_entity_poly.type
_entity_poly.pdbx_seq_one_letter_code
_entity_poly.pdbx_strand_id
1 'polypeptide(L)'
;MEKMEKMKKSMMILTVFMVILMTSVFGASVVSEIPLCTDANDQRNPAIFGDVVVWMNRRNGNWDIYGFNLSTSTEFQIITSGSEQFAPAIYGNTVVWRDDRNGNYDIYGYDLSTSEEFQITTDGRNQRAPAIYCNVVVWRDQRNRNDDIYGALLDTNFCRMSFYTPAPVDTINPMKPLAEHRISQAQSLLEEIQKTCEEFKEENDPLYNSCCIDGLDEVKEFLELAEKFYASGNYVAANYWSLRALELLQAIQECYTQ
;
A
#
# COMPACT_ATOMS: atom_id res chain seq x y z
N MET A 1 60.32 -44.58 18.41
CA MET A 1 59.47 -44.38 17.20
C MET A 1 57.98 -44.38 17.54
N GLU A 2 57.48 -45.38 18.29
CA GLU A 2 56.06 -45.52 18.66
C GLU A 2 55.43 -44.29 19.33
N LYS A 3 56.14 -43.64 20.27
CA LYS A 3 55.69 -42.43 20.98
C LYS A 3 55.47 -41.23 20.04
N MET A 4 56.27 -41.15 18.97
CA MET A 4 56.19 -40.08 17.97
C MET A 4 55.05 -40.33 16.98
N GLU A 5 54.77 -41.59 16.65
CA GLU A 5 53.63 -41.97 15.81
C GLU A 5 52.28 -41.75 16.53
N LYS A 6 52.23 -42.05 17.84
CA LYS A 6 51.07 -41.78 18.69
C LYS A 6 50.80 -40.27 18.83
N MET A 7 51.85 -39.46 18.96
CA MET A 7 51.74 -37.99 18.93
C MET A 7 51.26 -37.46 17.58
N LYS A 8 51.78 -37.97 16.46
CA LYS A 8 51.35 -37.56 15.11
C LYS A 8 49.88 -37.92 14.86
N LYS A 9 49.43 -39.13 15.25
CA LYS A 9 48.01 -39.53 15.16
C LYS A 9 47.13 -38.67 16.07
N SER A 10 47.55 -38.37 17.29
CA SER A 10 46.81 -37.48 18.21
C SER A 10 46.71 -36.05 17.69
N MET A 11 47.79 -35.52 17.11
CA MET A 11 47.82 -34.16 16.56
C MET A 11 46.97 -34.05 15.29
N MET A 12 46.96 -35.09 14.45
CA MET A 12 46.15 -35.16 13.23
C MET A 12 44.65 -35.34 13.53
N ILE A 13 44.28 -36.09 14.58
CA ILE A 13 42.89 -36.19 15.05
C ILE A 13 42.43 -34.85 15.64
N LEU A 14 43.29 -34.17 16.41
CA LEU A 14 42.96 -32.87 17.02
C LEU A 14 42.76 -31.77 15.97
N THR A 15 43.57 -31.73 14.90
CA THR A 15 43.41 -30.77 13.81
C THR A 15 42.17 -31.05 12.97
N VAL A 16 41.86 -32.32 12.68
CA VAL A 16 40.61 -32.68 11.98
C VAL A 16 39.38 -32.31 12.83
N PHE A 17 39.41 -32.53 14.15
CA PHE A 17 38.32 -32.11 15.05
C PHE A 17 38.17 -30.58 15.12
N MET A 18 39.28 -29.83 15.17
CA MET A 18 39.26 -28.36 15.14
C MET A 18 38.76 -27.80 13.80
N VAL A 19 39.12 -28.43 12.67
CA VAL A 19 38.62 -28.04 11.34
C VAL A 19 37.13 -28.35 11.24
N ILE A 20 36.65 -29.49 11.74
CA ILE A 20 35.22 -29.84 11.77
C ILE A 20 34.41 -28.86 12.65
N LEU A 21 34.96 -28.43 13.80
CA LEU A 21 34.37 -27.42 14.68
C LEU A 21 34.38 -25.99 14.08
N MET A 22 35.35 -25.66 13.23
CA MET A 22 35.37 -24.38 12.49
C MET A 22 34.52 -24.39 11.22
N THR A 23 34.31 -25.54 10.58
CA THR A 23 33.47 -25.65 9.37
C THR A 23 31.98 -25.72 9.64
N SER A 24 31.53 -25.81 10.89
CA SER A 24 30.11 -25.92 11.27
C SER A 24 29.44 -24.61 11.70
N VAL A 25 30.09 -23.45 11.51
CA VAL A 25 29.50 -22.13 11.82
C VAL A 25 29.42 -21.25 10.57
N PHE A 26 28.99 -21.83 9.45
CA PHE A 26 28.51 -21.06 8.31
C PHE A 26 26.98 -21.11 8.30
N GLY A 27 26.38 -20.01 8.75
CA GLY A 27 25.09 -19.56 8.21
C GLY A 27 23.81 -20.06 8.89
N ALA A 28 23.76 -20.22 10.21
CA ALA A 28 22.47 -20.09 10.88
C ALA A 28 22.10 -18.60 10.87
N SER A 29 21.15 -18.19 10.01
CA SER A 29 20.52 -16.88 10.13
C SER A 29 19.89 -16.80 11.51
N VAL A 30 20.54 -16.09 12.44
CA VAL A 30 19.99 -15.87 13.77
C VAL A 30 18.94 -14.78 13.59
N VAL A 31 17.67 -15.16 13.67
CA VAL A 31 16.58 -14.17 13.73
C VAL A 31 16.79 -13.38 15.01
N SER A 32 17.14 -12.09 14.87
CA SER A 32 17.23 -11.16 16.00
C SER A 32 15.91 -10.41 16.14
N GLU A 33 15.25 -10.56 17.29
CA GLU A 33 14.06 -9.79 17.63
C GLU A 33 14.47 -8.36 18.02
N ILE A 34 13.74 -7.36 17.51
CA ILE A 34 13.94 -5.94 17.81
C ILE A 34 12.67 -5.34 18.42
N PRO A 35 12.74 -4.68 19.58
CA PRO A 35 11.61 -3.93 20.11
C PRO A 35 11.47 -2.60 19.36
N LEU A 36 10.30 -2.33 18.77
CA LEU A 36 9.99 -1.04 18.14
C LEU A 36 9.46 0.00 19.15
N CYS A 37 8.91 -0.47 20.27
CA CYS A 37 8.42 0.34 21.39
C CYS A 37 8.73 -0.38 22.71
N THR A 38 9.21 0.36 23.70
CA THR A 38 9.56 -0.18 25.04
C THR A 38 8.71 0.42 26.16
N ASP A 39 7.57 1.02 25.83
CA ASP A 39 6.63 1.51 26.84
C ASP A 39 6.05 0.35 27.65
N ALA A 40 5.82 0.57 28.94
CA ALA A 40 5.40 -0.48 29.88
C ALA A 40 3.93 -0.90 29.73
N ASN A 41 3.10 -0.12 29.03
CA ASN A 41 1.69 -0.42 28.83
C ASN A 41 1.48 -1.34 27.62
N ASP A 42 0.23 -1.68 27.31
CA ASP A 42 -0.09 -2.55 26.18
C ASP A 42 0.12 -1.83 24.82
N GLN A 43 0.72 -2.55 23.87
CA GLN A 43 0.70 -2.21 22.45
C GLN A 43 0.02 -3.31 21.64
N ARG A 44 -0.87 -2.96 20.71
CA ARG A 44 -1.71 -3.93 19.97
C ARG A 44 -1.93 -3.52 18.52
N ASN A 45 -2.38 -4.48 17.71
CA ASN A 45 -2.86 -4.29 16.34
C ASN A 45 -1.86 -3.50 15.45
N PRO A 46 -0.62 -4.01 15.26
CA PRO A 46 0.31 -3.37 14.35
C PRO A 46 -0.16 -3.51 12.90
N ALA A 47 0.13 -2.50 12.10
CA ALA A 47 0.05 -2.50 10.64
C ALA A 47 1.32 -1.85 10.06
N ILE A 48 1.69 -2.20 8.84
CA ILE A 48 2.94 -1.73 8.22
C ILE A 48 2.73 -1.48 6.72
N PHE A 49 3.31 -0.40 6.21
CA PHE A 49 3.49 -0.14 4.78
C PHE A 49 4.84 0.54 4.55
N GLY A 50 5.65 -0.03 3.64
CA GLY A 50 7.03 0.43 3.45
C GLY A 50 7.80 0.43 4.78
N ASP A 51 8.38 1.57 5.11
CA ASP A 51 9.17 1.75 6.34
C ASP A 51 8.34 2.22 7.55
N VAL A 52 7.02 2.38 7.42
CA VAL A 52 6.20 2.92 8.49
C VAL A 52 5.37 1.81 9.13
N VAL A 53 5.60 1.59 10.43
CA VAL A 53 4.79 0.73 11.28
C VAL A 53 3.86 1.61 12.10
N VAL A 54 2.59 1.26 12.21
CA VAL A 54 1.60 1.93 13.06
C VAL A 54 0.94 0.93 13.99
N TRP A 55 0.59 1.33 15.21
CA TRP A 55 -0.04 0.44 16.20
C TRP A 55 -0.87 1.21 17.22
N MET A 56 -1.70 0.49 17.97
CA MET A 56 -2.41 1.02 19.12
C MET A 56 -1.51 1.00 20.36
N ASN A 57 -1.43 2.10 21.09
CA ASN A 57 -0.62 2.23 22.30
C ASN A 57 -1.47 2.73 23.47
N ARG A 58 -1.31 2.13 24.65
CA ARG A 58 -2.07 2.51 25.85
C ARG A 58 -1.29 3.37 26.86
N ARG A 59 -0.17 3.95 26.43
CA ARG A 59 0.75 4.68 27.34
C ARG A 59 0.14 5.90 28.04
N ASN A 60 -0.91 6.49 27.48
CA ASN A 60 -1.59 7.65 28.04
C ASN A 60 -2.85 7.30 28.86
N GLY A 61 -3.11 6.00 29.08
CA GLY A 61 -4.26 5.50 29.85
C GLY A 61 -5.50 5.15 29.00
N ASN A 62 -5.58 5.66 27.78
CA ASN A 62 -6.53 5.33 26.72
C ASN A 62 -5.78 4.74 25.50
N TRP A 63 -6.51 4.19 24.53
CA TRP A 63 -5.91 3.72 23.28
C TRP A 63 -5.69 4.88 22.31
N ASP A 64 -4.44 5.10 21.93
CA ASP A 64 -4.01 6.08 20.94
C ASP A 64 -3.28 5.38 19.77
N ILE A 65 -3.07 6.08 18.64
CA ILE A 65 -2.28 5.54 17.52
C ILE A 65 -0.89 6.17 17.48
N TYR A 66 0.12 5.31 17.45
CA TYR A 66 1.53 5.67 17.32
C TYR A 66 2.13 5.06 16.05
N GLY A 67 3.25 5.62 15.61
CA GLY A 67 4.00 5.15 14.46
C GLY A 67 5.50 5.04 14.73
N PHE A 68 6.19 4.24 13.92
CA PHE A 68 7.64 4.08 13.93
C PHE A 68 8.12 4.07 12.48
N ASN A 69 9.11 4.90 12.19
CA ASN A 69 9.80 4.88 10.92
C ASN A 69 11.05 4.00 11.04
N LEU A 70 11.07 2.88 10.31
CA LEU A 70 12.15 1.89 10.31
C LEU A 70 13.46 2.46 9.76
N SER A 71 13.38 3.28 8.71
CA SER A 71 14.53 3.89 8.06
C SER A 71 15.25 4.90 8.94
N THR A 72 14.51 5.65 9.77
CA THR A 72 15.08 6.64 10.69
C THR A 72 15.16 6.16 12.13
N SER A 73 14.68 4.95 12.42
CA SER A 73 14.54 4.39 13.76
C SER A 73 13.87 5.35 14.75
N THR A 74 12.84 6.07 14.29
CA THR A 74 12.19 7.12 15.06
C THR A 74 10.73 6.78 15.33
N GLU A 75 10.34 6.77 16.60
CA GLU A 75 8.95 6.70 17.03
C GLU A 75 8.30 8.10 16.92
N PHE A 76 7.06 8.15 16.46
CA PHE A 76 6.26 9.37 16.38
C PHE A 76 4.80 9.11 16.76
N GLN A 77 4.10 10.17 17.09
CA GLN A 77 2.69 10.13 17.46
C GLN A 77 1.82 10.44 16.23
N ILE A 78 0.75 9.68 16.03
CA ILE A 78 -0.24 9.98 14.97
C ILE A 78 -1.40 10.77 15.58
N ILE A 79 -2.01 10.23 16.63
CA ILE A 79 -3.09 10.90 17.35
C ILE A 79 -3.04 10.53 18.82
N THR A 80 -3.24 11.52 19.67
CA THR A 80 -3.59 11.33 21.09
C THR A 80 -4.77 12.22 21.39
N SER A 81 -5.83 11.66 21.96
CA SER A 81 -7.00 12.44 22.32
C SER A 81 -7.61 11.93 23.64
N GLY A 82 -8.73 12.51 24.06
CA GLY A 82 -9.48 11.98 25.20
C GLY A 82 -10.34 10.75 24.86
N SER A 83 -10.50 10.43 23.57
CA SER A 83 -11.26 9.28 23.07
C SER A 83 -10.33 8.10 22.77
N GLU A 84 -10.89 6.94 22.45
CA GLU A 84 -10.12 5.74 22.11
C GLU A 84 -10.05 5.51 20.59
N GLN A 85 -8.84 5.28 20.09
CA GLN A 85 -8.54 4.94 18.70
C GLN A 85 -8.10 3.48 18.57
N PHE A 86 -8.61 2.79 17.54
CA PHE A 86 -8.43 1.36 17.39
C PHE A 86 -8.20 0.92 15.96
N ALA A 87 -7.59 -0.26 15.83
CA ALA A 87 -7.45 -1.01 14.59
C ALA A 87 -6.91 -0.13 13.44
N PRO A 88 -5.67 0.40 13.60
CA PRO A 88 -5.06 1.19 12.55
C PRO A 88 -4.73 0.31 11.34
N ALA A 89 -4.79 0.91 10.15
CA ALA A 89 -4.28 0.38 8.90
C ALA A 89 -3.55 1.50 8.15
N ILE A 90 -2.59 1.15 7.28
CA ILE A 90 -1.76 2.12 6.57
C ILE A 90 -1.53 1.70 5.12
N TYR A 91 -1.56 2.67 4.21
CA TYR A 91 -1.08 2.55 2.84
C TYR A 91 -0.49 3.89 2.38
N GLY A 92 0.73 3.87 1.83
CA GLY A 92 1.45 5.10 1.51
C GLY A 92 1.62 5.98 2.75
N ASN A 93 1.21 7.25 2.64
CA ASN A 93 1.20 8.20 3.75
C ASN A 93 -0.13 8.23 4.51
N THR A 94 -1.12 7.44 4.12
CA THR A 94 -2.45 7.50 4.72
C THR A 94 -2.59 6.41 5.78
N VAL A 95 -2.87 6.83 7.01
CA VAL A 95 -3.21 5.97 8.14
C VAL A 95 -4.69 6.12 8.42
N VAL A 96 -5.42 5.01 8.57
CA VAL A 96 -6.85 5.01 8.93
C VAL A 96 -7.08 4.20 10.20
N TRP A 97 -8.02 4.62 11.03
CA TRP A 97 -8.41 3.93 12.27
C TRP A 97 -9.89 4.14 12.55
N ARG A 98 -10.44 3.40 13.51
CA ARG A 98 -11.76 3.73 14.08
C ARG A 98 -11.59 4.53 15.38
N ASP A 99 -12.45 5.50 15.60
CA ASP A 99 -12.41 6.45 16.72
C ASP A 99 -13.79 6.54 17.38
N ASP A 100 -13.86 6.60 18.70
CA ASP A 100 -15.13 6.72 19.44
C ASP A 100 -15.48 8.14 19.93
N ARG A 101 -14.76 9.17 19.47
CA ARG A 101 -14.94 10.56 19.92
C ARG A 101 -16.35 11.14 19.77
N ASN A 102 -17.16 10.58 18.88
CA ASN A 102 -18.51 11.06 18.58
C ASN A 102 -19.62 10.28 19.31
N GLY A 103 -19.26 9.35 20.21
CA GLY A 103 -20.22 8.49 20.92
C GLY A 103 -20.66 7.25 20.13
N ASN A 104 -20.18 7.10 18.90
CA ASN A 104 -20.18 5.90 18.07
C ASN A 104 -18.76 5.72 17.49
N TYR A 105 -18.46 4.53 16.97
CA TYR A 105 -17.22 4.36 16.20
C TYR A 105 -17.40 4.96 14.80
N ASP A 106 -16.52 5.88 14.43
CA ASP A 106 -16.38 6.41 13.07
C ASP A 106 -14.99 6.06 12.51
N ILE A 107 -14.83 6.04 11.20
CA ILE A 107 -13.51 5.90 10.56
C ILE A 107 -12.90 7.28 10.34
N TYR A 108 -11.66 7.44 10.78
CA TYR A 108 -10.82 8.62 10.58
C TYR A 108 -9.58 8.24 9.79
N GLY A 109 -8.96 9.26 9.19
CA GLY A 109 -7.71 9.16 8.47
C GLY A 109 -6.73 10.27 8.88
N TYR A 110 -5.45 10.01 8.66
CA TYR A 110 -4.34 10.94 8.85
C TYR A 110 -3.39 10.82 7.67
N ASP A 111 -3.04 11.95 7.07
CA ASP A 111 -2.00 12.01 6.05
C ASP A 111 -0.67 12.39 6.72
N LEU A 112 0.28 11.46 6.72
CA LEU A 112 1.62 11.63 7.29
C LEU A 112 2.44 12.71 6.58
N SER A 113 2.13 13.04 5.32
CA SER A 113 2.88 14.05 4.57
C SER A 113 2.42 15.47 4.85
N THR A 114 1.12 15.68 5.05
CA THR A 114 0.57 17.00 5.40
C THR A 114 0.40 17.17 6.91
N SER A 115 0.49 16.08 7.67
CA SER A 115 0.17 16.03 9.09
C SER A 115 -1.28 16.42 9.40
N GLU A 116 -2.19 16.15 8.46
CA GLU A 116 -3.61 16.51 8.59
C GLU A 116 -4.47 15.28 8.87
N GLU A 117 -5.38 15.46 9.84
CA GLU A 117 -6.44 14.50 10.16
C GLU A 117 -7.71 14.83 9.37
N PHE A 118 -8.45 13.81 8.94
CA PHE A 118 -9.74 13.94 8.29
C PHE A 118 -10.71 12.83 8.70
N GLN A 119 -12.00 13.14 8.73
CA GLN A 119 -13.06 12.17 9.02
C GLN A 119 -13.55 11.52 7.72
N ILE A 120 -13.71 10.19 7.72
CA ILE A 120 -14.16 9.42 6.54
C ILE A 120 -15.65 9.08 6.65
N THR A 121 -16.15 8.78 7.84
CA THR A 121 -17.56 8.40 8.06
C THR A 121 -18.24 9.31 9.07
N THR A 122 -19.52 9.59 8.84
CA THR A 122 -20.35 10.47 9.68
C THR A 122 -21.72 9.87 10.01
N ASP A 123 -21.93 8.58 9.75
CA ASP A 123 -23.21 7.91 10.03
C ASP A 123 -23.29 7.58 11.53
N GLY A 124 -24.43 7.85 12.16
CA GLY A 124 -24.59 7.72 13.62
C GLY A 124 -24.58 6.29 14.19
N ARG A 125 -24.26 5.27 13.39
CA ARG A 125 -23.99 3.90 13.84
C ARG A 125 -22.49 3.62 13.86
N ASN A 126 -22.09 2.42 14.28
CA ASN A 126 -20.66 2.10 14.33
C ASN A 126 -20.12 1.74 12.94
N GLN A 127 -18.98 2.31 12.59
CA GLN A 127 -18.09 1.85 11.55
C GLN A 127 -16.82 1.29 12.19
N ARG A 128 -16.37 0.11 11.76
CA ARG A 128 -15.36 -0.69 12.46
C ARG A 128 -14.42 -1.38 11.49
N ALA A 129 -13.23 -1.72 12.01
CA ALA A 129 -12.23 -2.54 11.31
C ALA A 129 -11.92 -2.00 9.91
N PRO A 130 -11.40 -0.76 9.81
CA PRO A 130 -11.03 -0.21 8.53
C PRO A 130 -9.85 -1.01 7.92
N ALA A 131 -9.81 -1.05 6.61
CA ALA A 131 -8.65 -1.43 5.82
C ALA A 131 -8.48 -0.42 4.69
N ILE A 132 -7.24 -0.23 4.25
CA ILE A 132 -6.89 0.72 3.19
C ILE A 132 -5.98 0.06 2.17
N TYR A 133 -6.24 0.34 0.91
CA TYR A 133 -5.33 0.08 -0.19
C TYR A 133 -5.41 1.26 -1.14
N CYS A 134 -4.28 1.86 -1.48
CA CYS A 134 -4.27 3.00 -2.39
C CYS A 134 -5.16 4.13 -1.82
N ASN A 135 -6.07 4.69 -2.62
CA ASN A 135 -7.04 5.67 -2.18
C ASN A 135 -8.39 5.05 -1.76
N VAL A 136 -8.48 3.72 -1.64
CA VAL A 136 -9.70 3.01 -1.27
C VAL A 136 -9.65 2.63 0.21
N VAL A 137 -10.63 3.09 0.98
CA VAL A 137 -10.83 2.67 2.38
C VAL A 137 -12.09 1.84 2.44
N VAL A 138 -12.05 0.68 3.08
CA VAL A 138 -13.20 -0.20 3.31
C VAL A 138 -13.37 -0.48 4.80
N TRP A 139 -14.61 -0.67 5.26
CA TRP A 139 -14.92 -0.91 6.67
C TRP A 139 -16.20 -1.73 6.84
N ARG A 140 -16.39 -2.25 8.06
CA ARG A 140 -17.69 -2.78 8.50
C ARG A 140 -18.58 -1.64 8.99
N ASP A 141 -19.81 -1.59 8.53
CA ASP A 141 -20.74 -0.51 8.80
C ASP A 141 -22.06 -1.04 9.39
N GLN A 142 -22.54 -0.41 10.45
CA GLN A 142 -23.75 -0.81 11.16
C GLN A 142 -24.98 0.05 10.84
N ARG A 143 -24.93 0.91 9.82
CA ARG A 143 -26.04 1.81 9.45
C ARG A 143 -27.35 1.07 9.18
N ASN A 144 -27.28 -0.16 8.66
CA ASN A 144 -28.44 -1.01 8.34
C ASN A 144 -28.80 -2.01 9.45
N ARG A 145 -28.28 -1.82 10.68
CA ARG A 145 -28.51 -2.67 11.87
C ARG A 145 -27.91 -4.08 11.81
N ASN A 146 -27.07 -4.35 10.84
CA ASN A 146 -26.17 -5.50 10.70
C ASN A 146 -24.78 -5.00 10.29
N ASP A 147 -23.76 -5.86 10.34
CA ASP A 147 -22.44 -5.51 9.77
C ASP A 147 -22.50 -5.68 8.24
N ASP A 148 -22.46 -4.57 7.50
CA ASP A 148 -22.28 -4.54 6.05
C ASP A 148 -20.87 -4.07 5.68
N ILE A 149 -20.41 -4.32 4.46
CA ILE A 149 -19.13 -3.79 3.96
C ILE A 149 -19.38 -2.54 3.15
N TYR A 150 -18.78 -1.44 3.58
CA TYR A 150 -18.79 -0.16 2.88
C TYR A 150 -17.36 0.25 2.52
N GLY A 151 -17.26 1.21 1.62
CA GLY A 151 -15.99 1.84 1.29
C GLY A 151 -16.17 3.26 0.79
N ALA A 152 -15.07 4.01 0.80
CA ALA A 152 -14.94 5.35 0.26
C ALA A 152 -13.65 5.47 -0.53
N LEU A 153 -13.66 6.42 -1.45
CA LEU A 153 -12.48 6.85 -2.18
C LEU A 153 -12.00 8.14 -1.54
N LEU A 154 -10.74 8.14 -1.14
CA LEU A 154 -10.07 9.33 -0.68
C LEU A 154 -9.62 10.14 -1.90
N ASP A 155 -9.77 11.45 -1.80
CA ASP A 155 -9.12 12.42 -2.68
C ASP A 155 -7.64 12.55 -2.26
N THR A 156 -6.92 11.42 -2.31
CA THR A 156 -5.50 11.36 -1.97
C THR A 156 -4.72 11.10 -3.24
N ASN A 157 -3.71 11.94 -3.47
CA ASN A 157 -2.91 11.94 -4.69
C ASN A 157 -1.93 10.76 -4.80
N PHE A 158 -1.98 9.81 -3.88
CA PHE A 158 -0.95 8.79 -3.75
C PHE A 158 -1.06 7.63 -4.73
N CYS A 159 -2.20 7.49 -5.41
CA CYS A 159 -2.32 6.61 -6.57
C CYS A 159 -2.37 7.38 -7.89
N ARG A 160 -1.83 8.59 -7.90
CA ARG A 160 -1.60 9.34 -9.12
C ARG A 160 -0.19 9.02 -9.62
N MET A 161 -0.12 8.38 -10.78
CA MET A 161 0.41 9.18 -11.87
C MET A 161 -0.51 10.39 -12.06
N SER A 162 0.09 11.58 -11.99
CA SER A 162 -0.50 12.90 -12.24
C SER A 162 -1.78 12.84 -13.09
N PHE A 163 -2.98 13.13 -12.58
CA PHE A 163 -3.84 14.30 -12.86
C PHE A 163 -5.27 13.88 -12.43
N TYR A 164 -5.97 14.62 -11.56
CA TYR A 164 -7.24 14.26 -10.91
C TYR A 164 -8.04 15.54 -10.67
N THR A 165 -9.35 15.39 -10.84
CA THR A 165 -10.42 16.23 -10.32
C THR A 165 -11.42 15.27 -9.63
N PRO A 166 -11.93 15.57 -8.43
CA PRO A 166 -12.81 14.65 -7.70
C PRO A 166 -14.13 14.43 -8.44
N ALA A 167 -14.43 13.16 -8.75
CA ALA A 167 -15.70 12.76 -9.34
C ALA A 167 -16.82 12.72 -8.28
N PRO A 168 -18.05 13.15 -8.61
CA PRO A 168 -19.18 13.17 -7.68
C PRO A 168 -19.60 11.76 -7.23
N VAL A 169 -19.99 11.62 -5.95
CA VAL A 169 -20.38 10.35 -5.32
C VAL A 169 -21.76 9.88 -5.82
N ASP A 170 -21.83 8.72 -6.50
CA ASP A 170 -23.07 8.01 -6.85
C ASP A 170 -23.38 6.95 -5.78
N THR A 171 -24.42 7.19 -4.98
CA THR A 171 -24.80 6.30 -3.85
C THR A 171 -25.53 5.03 -4.28
N ILE A 172 -25.97 4.91 -5.54
CA ILE A 172 -26.66 3.72 -6.08
C ILE A 172 -25.62 2.78 -6.68
N ASN A 173 -24.60 3.33 -7.34
CA ASN A 173 -23.49 2.58 -7.92
C ASN A 173 -22.16 3.15 -7.44
N PRO A 174 -21.67 2.77 -6.24
CA PRO A 174 -20.53 3.43 -5.60
C PRO A 174 -19.22 3.33 -6.42
N MET A 175 -19.11 2.34 -7.31
CA MET A 175 -17.95 2.15 -8.20
C MET A 175 -18.10 2.85 -9.56
N LYS A 176 -19.28 3.38 -9.89
CA LYS A 176 -19.52 4.05 -11.17
C LYS A 176 -18.68 5.32 -11.32
N PRO A 177 -18.65 6.26 -10.36
CA PRO A 177 -17.84 7.47 -10.50
C PRO A 177 -16.35 7.17 -10.62
N LEU A 178 -15.89 6.11 -9.95
CA LEU A 178 -14.50 5.66 -10.02
C LEU A 178 -14.15 5.09 -11.40
N ALA A 179 -14.99 4.19 -11.91
CA ALA A 179 -14.82 3.61 -13.22
C ALA A 179 -14.85 4.70 -14.30
N GLU A 180 -15.82 5.61 -14.24
CA GLU A 180 -15.95 6.75 -15.16
C GLU A 180 -14.69 7.62 -15.15
N HIS A 181 -14.21 7.97 -13.95
CA HIS A 181 -13.01 8.77 -13.79
C HIS A 181 -11.78 8.11 -14.37
N ARG A 182 -11.54 6.82 -14.08
CA ARG A 182 -10.35 6.11 -14.56
C ARG A 182 -10.38 5.84 -16.05
N ILE A 183 -11.56 5.58 -16.64
CA ILE A 183 -11.72 5.52 -18.09
C ILE A 183 -11.31 6.86 -18.71
N SER A 184 -11.87 7.96 -18.20
CA SER A 184 -11.55 9.31 -18.70
C SER A 184 -10.07 9.65 -18.54
N GLN A 185 -9.46 9.30 -17.42
CA GLN A 185 -8.03 9.51 -17.18
C GLN A 185 -7.17 8.71 -18.16
N ALA A 186 -7.47 7.42 -18.34
CA ALA A 186 -6.74 6.55 -19.25
C ALA A 186 -6.87 7.01 -20.71
N GLN A 187 -8.05 7.47 -21.13
CA GLN A 187 -8.26 8.08 -22.45
C GLN A 187 -7.41 9.34 -22.64
N SER A 188 -7.44 10.27 -21.67
CA SER A 188 -6.65 11.51 -21.74
C SER A 188 -5.15 11.25 -21.80
N LEU A 189 -4.64 10.31 -20.99
CA LEU A 189 -3.23 9.95 -20.99
C LEU A 189 -2.85 9.21 -22.28
N LEU A 190 -3.73 8.35 -22.79
CA LEU A 190 -3.53 7.69 -24.08
C LEU A 190 -3.38 8.72 -25.22
N GLU A 191 -4.21 9.77 -25.26
CA GLU A 191 -4.10 10.82 -26.28
C GLU A 191 -2.74 11.54 -26.22
N GLU A 192 -2.26 11.86 -25.01
CA GLU A 192 -0.94 12.49 -24.81
C GLU A 192 0.20 11.58 -25.28
N ILE A 193 0.20 10.32 -24.82
CA ILE A 193 1.25 9.34 -25.16
C ILE A 193 1.22 8.99 -26.65
N GLN A 194 0.03 8.84 -27.25
CA GLN A 194 -0.11 8.59 -28.68
C GLN A 194 0.55 9.70 -29.50
N LYS A 195 0.34 10.96 -29.14
CA LYS A 195 0.96 12.09 -29.82
C LYS A 195 2.48 12.02 -29.77
N THR A 196 3.07 11.75 -28.60
CA THR A 196 4.53 11.58 -28.47
C THR A 196 5.04 10.39 -29.28
N CYS A 197 4.34 9.26 -29.25
CA CYS A 197 4.70 8.09 -30.04
C CYS A 197 4.57 8.33 -31.56
N GLU A 198 3.66 9.17 -32.01
CA GLU A 198 3.55 9.60 -33.41
C GLU A 198 4.77 10.44 -33.82
N GLU A 199 5.24 11.34 -32.97
CA GLU A 199 6.48 12.11 -33.21
C GLU A 199 7.69 11.17 -33.40
N PHE A 200 7.87 10.17 -32.51
CA PHE A 200 8.91 9.15 -32.66
C PHE A 200 8.79 8.36 -33.97
N LYS A 201 7.57 8.06 -34.40
CA LYS A 201 7.32 7.35 -35.65
C LYS A 201 7.73 8.18 -36.87
N GLU A 202 7.41 9.47 -36.88
CA GLU A 202 7.74 10.39 -37.99
C GLU A 202 9.25 10.62 -38.10
N GLU A 203 9.94 10.67 -36.97
CA GLU A 203 11.40 10.83 -36.90
C GLU A 203 12.17 9.52 -37.15
N ASN A 204 11.45 8.40 -37.29
CA ASN A 204 12.01 7.05 -37.39
C ASN A 204 12.92 6.73 -36.19
N ASP A 205 12.54 7.21 -35.01
CA ASP A 205 13.22 6.99 -33.74
C ASP A 205 13.01 5.52 -33.28
N PRO A 206 14.08 4.80 -32.88
CA PRO A 206 13.98 3.44 -32.34
C PRO A 206 12.99 3.28 -31.18
N LEU A 207 12.76 4.33 -30.39
CA LEU A 207 11.84 4.35 -29.25
C LEU A 207 10.40 4.01 -29.65
N TYR A 208 9.99 4.32 -30.89
CA TYR A 208 8.67 3.95 -31.39
C TYR A 208 8.44 2.43 -31.33
N ASN A 209 9.43 1.66 -31.79
CA ASN A 209 9.31 0.19 -31.80
C ASN A 209 9.60 -0.43 -30.43
N SER A 210 10.47 0.16 -29.61
CA SER A 210 10.83 -0.42 -28.31
C SER A 210 9.88 -0.08 -27.18
N CYS A 211 9.22 1.09 -27.23
CA CYS A 211 8.38 1.59 -26.15
C CYS A 211 6.90 1.71 -26.53
N CYS A 212 6.56 2.07 -27.77
CA CYS A 212 5.20 2.47 -28.12
C CYS A 212 4.34 1.38 -28.76
N ILE A 213 4.87 0.63 -29.75
CA ILE A 213 4.04 -0.13 -30.69
C ILE A 213 3.17 -1.20 -30.02
N ASP A 214 3.76 -2.11 -29.25
CA ASP A 214 3.02 -3.22 -28.64
C ASP A 214 2.15 -2.73 -27.48
N GLY A 215 2.65 -1.75 -26.71
CA GLY A 215 1.94 -1.22 -25.55
C GLY A 215 0.68 -0.45 -25.92
N LEU A 216 0.71 0.38 -26.96
CA LEU A 216 -0.43 1.22 -27.33
C LEU A 216 -1.64 0.44 -27.84
N ASP A 217 -1.43 -0.68 -28.53
CA ASP A 217 -2.54 -1.50 -29.01
C ASP A 217 -3.20 -2.27 -27.86
N GLU A 218 -2.42 -2.80 -26.93
CA GLU A 218 -2.95 -3.45 -25.71
C GLU A 218 -3.70 -2.45 -24.81
N VAL A 219 -3.23 -1.20 -24.67
CA VAL A 219 -3.97 -0.15 -23.95
C VAL A 219 -5.36 0.08 -24.56
N LYS A 220 -5.47 0.14 -25.90
CA LYS A 220 -6.76 0.34 -26.58
C LYS A 220 -7.72 -0.81 -26.30
N GLU A 221 -7.24 -2.05 -26.30
CA GLU A 221 -8.05 -3.22 -25.94
C GLU A 221 -8.57 -3.14 -24.51
N PHE A 222 -7.72 -2.73 -23.55
CA PHE A 222 -8.14 -2.53 -22.16
C PHE A 222 -9.19 -1.43 -22.03
N LEU A 223 -9.04 -0.31 -22.74
CA LEU A 223 -10.04 0.76 -22.74
C LEU A 223 -11.37 0.32 -23.34
N GLU A 224 -11.36 -0.43 -24.45
CA GLU A 224 -12.58 -0.96 -25.05
C GLU A 224 -13.32 -1.89 -24.08
N LEU A 225 -12.59 -2.76 -23.38
CA LEU A 225 -13.15 -3.62 -22.33
C LEU A 225 -13.70 -2.78 -21.17
N ALA A 226 -12.98 -1.76 -20.73
CA ALA A 226 -13.40 -0.88 -19.64
C ALA A 226 -14.74 -0.19 -19.97
N GLU A 227 -14.86 0.42 -21.15
CA GLU A 227 -16.08 1.07 -21.63
C GLU A 227 -17.24 0.10 -21.77
N LYS A 228 -16.99 -1.10 -22.31
CA LYS A 228 -18.00 -2.16 -22.44
C LYS A 228 -18.55 -2.59 -21.08
N PHE A 229 -17.68 -2.78 -20.09
CA PHE A 229 -18.11 -3.12 -18.73
C PHE A 229 -18.82 -1.95 -18.04
N TYR A 230 -18.38 -0.72 -18.29
CA TYR A 230 -19.02 0.48 -17.77
C TYR A 230 -20.46 0.61 -18.29
N ALA A 231 -20.65 0.45 -19.60
CA ALA A 231 -21.96 0.50 -20.26
C ALA A 231 -22.92 -0.60 -19.79
N SER A 232 -22.40 -1.75 -19.38
CA SER A 232 -23.22 -2.87 -18.85
C SER A 232 -23.53 -2.77 -17.35
N GLY A 233 -23.03 -1.74 -16.66
CA GLY A 233 -23.22 -1.55 -15.22
C GLY A 233 -22.26 -2.36 -14.34
N ASN A 234 -21.30 -3.07 -14.94
CA ASN A 234 -20.25 -3.78 -14.20
C ASN A 234 -19.07 -2.85 -13.92
N TYR A 235 -19.28 -1.90 -13.01
CA TYR A 235 -18.31 -0.86 -12.70
C TYR A 235 -17.02 -1.39 -12.04
N VAL A 236 -17.08 -2.57 -11.40
CA VAL A 236 -15.88 -3.23 -10.85
C VAL A 236 -14.97 -3.73 -11.98
N ALA A 237 -15.52 -4.40 -12.98
CA ALA A 237 -14.75 -4.85 -14.14
C ALA A 237 -14.27 -3.65 -14.98
N ALA A 238 -15.11 -2.64 -15.17
CA ALA A 238 -14.72 -1.41 -15.85
C ALA A 238 -13.51 -0.74 -15.18
N ASN A 239 -13.56 -0.64 -13.85
CA ASN A 239 -12.48 -0.12 -13.03
C ASN A 239 -11.18 -0.93 -13.14
N TYR A 240 -11.28 -2.26 -13.14
CA TYR A 240 -10.13 -3.15 -13.30
C TYR A 240 -9.43 -2.92 -14.65
N TRP A 241 -10.17 -2.91 -15.76
CA TRP A 241 -9.58 -2.72 -17.09
C TRP A 241 -9.02 -1.31 -17.28
N SER A 242 -9.65 -0.30 -16.67
CA SER A 242 -9.11 1.06 -16.66
C SER A 242 -7.76 1.15 -15.93
N LEU A 243 -7.59 0.42 -14.83
CA LEU A 243 -6.31 0.34 -14.12
C LEU A 243 -5.23 -0.34 -14.98
N ARG A 244 -5.57 -1.44 -15.67
CA ARG A 244 -4.62 -2.11 -16.57
C ARG A 244 -4.16 -1.20 -17.70
N ALA A 245 -5.07 -0.39 -18.26
CA ALA A 245 -4.73 0.63 -19.22
C ALA A 245 -3.77 1.69 -18.65
N LEU A 246 -4.05 2.22 -17.46
CA LEU A 246 -3.20 3.22 -16.78
C LEU A 246 -1.81 2.68 -16.44
N GLU A 247 -1.71 1.46 -15.91
CA GLU A 247 -0.44 0.80 -15.59
C GLU A 247 0.45 0.63 -16.83
N LEU A 248 -0.15 0.27 -17.97
CA LEU A 248 0.60 0.09 -19.21
C LEU A 248 0.99 1.43 -19.84
N LEU A 249 0.10 2.43 -19.80
CA LEU A 249 0.42 3.81 -20.20
C LEU A 249 1.60 4.38 -19.39
N GLN A 250 1.64 4.11 -18.08
CA GLN A 250 2.76 4.46 -17.23
C GLN A 250 4.06 3.84 -17.72
N ALA A 251 4.07 2.53 -17.96
CA ALA A 251 5.23 1.81 -18.41
C ALA A 251 5.76 2.33 -19.76
N ILE A 252 4.85 2.69 -20.68
CA ILE A 252 5.22 3.32 -21.96
C ILE A 252 5.88 4.68 -21.70
N GLN A 253 5.29 5.53 -20.86
CA GLN A 253 5.84 6.84 -20.52
C GLN A 253 7.21 6.77 -19.84
N GLU A 254 7.38 5.84 -18.90
CA GLU A 254 8.66 5.57 -18.23
C GLU A 254 9.73 5.04 -19.20
N CYS A 255 9.33 4.30 -20.25
CA CYS A 255 10.24 3.73 -21.23
C CYS A 255 10.97 4.80 -22.06
N TYR A 256 10.28 5.86 -22.51
CA TYR A 256 10.88 6.91 -23.34
C TYR A 256 11.35 8.15 -22.56
N THR A 257 11.20 8.16 -21.23
CA THR A 257 11.72 9.23 -20.35
C THR A 257 13.04 8.87 -19.66
N GLN A 258 13.51 7.63 -19.83
CA GLN A 258 14.82 7.14 -19.38
C GLN A 258 15.91 7.37 -20.41
#